data_AF-A0A662WQG0-F1
#
_entry.id   AF-A0A662WQG0-F1
#
_cell.length_a   1.000
_cell.length_b   1.000
_cell.length_c   1.000
_cell.angle_alpha   90.00
_cell.angle_beta   90.00
_cell.angle_gamma   90.00
#
_symmetry.space_group_name_H-M   'P 1'
#
loop_
_entity.id
_entity.type
_entity.pdbx_description
1 polymer ?
#
loop_
_entity_poly.entity_id
_entity_poly.type
_entity_poly.pdbx_seq_one_letter_code
_entity_poly.pdbx_strand_id
1 'polypeptide(L)'
;MWGGLAAGFRRPSNGSRRHILRQLPRVQASAFAGATARTAAKTTPLMLSRQFSQHVSVKQTNLLINGEFVPSITGRTFETFNPATEEKIVDVAEGGTADIDAAVEAARAAFEGPWRTMSAGDRGNLMYKLADLIEENIDELAALEALD
;
A
#
# COMPACT_ATOMS: atom_id res chain seq x y z
N MET A 1 -65.09 6.26 -2.58
CA MET A 1 -64.50 6.86 -3.80
C MET A 1 -63.27 6.05 -4.17
N TRP A 2 -63.25 5.57 -5.41
CA TRP A 2 -62.22 4.82 -6.14
C TRP A 2 -60.83 5.47 -6.01
N GLY A 3 -59.65 4.84 -6.08
CA GLY A 3 -59.09 3.56 -6.56
C GLY A 3 -57.57 3.83 -6.79
N GLY A 4 -56.60 2.93 -6.92
CA GLY A 4 -56.48 1.48 -6.99
C GLY A 4 -55.03 1.10 -7.38
N LEU A 5 -54.58 -0.06 -6.88
CA LEU A 5 -53.63 -1.07 -7.44
C LEU A 5 -52.24 -0.61 -7.94
N ALA A 6 -51.10 -0.97 -7.33
CA ALA A 6 -50.51 -2.29 -7.01
C ALA A 6 -49.93 -3.10 -8.21
N ALA A 7 -48.60 -3.27 -8.14
CA ALA A 7 -47.77 -4.43 -8.47
C ALA A 7 -47.76 -5.05 -9.89
N GLY A 8 -46.56 -5.43 -10.36
CA GLY A 8 -46.45 -6.44 -11.42
C GLY A 8 -45.13 -6.53 -12.18
N PHE A 9 -44.19 -7.31 -11.64
CA PHE A 9 -43.04 -7.90 -12.32
C PHE A 9 -43.44 -8.71 -13.57
N ARG A 10 -42.72 -8.59 -14.69
CA ARG A 10 -42.60 -9.65 -15.73
C ARG A 10 -41.45 -9.40 -16.72
N ARG A 11 -40.59 -10.42 -16.88
CA ARG A 11 -39.53 -10.54 -17.91
C ARG A 11 -40.14 -10.78 -19.30
N PRO A 12 -39.46 -10.45 -20.42
CA PRO A 12 -39.70 -11.11 -21.69
C PRO A 12 -38.65 -12.19 -22.00
N SER A 13 -39.18 -13.27 -22.56
CA SER A 13 -38.60 -14.55 -22.94
C SER A 13 -37.98 -14.56 -24.35
N ASN A 14 -36.99 -15.44 -24.53
CA ASN A 14 -36.41 -15.83 -25.82
C ASN A 14 -37.41 -16.64 -26.68
N GLY A 15 -37.42 -16.43 -28.01
CA GLY A 15 -38.38 -17.07 -28.90
C GLY A 15 -38.14 -16.84 -30.40
N SER A 16 -37.07 -17.44 -30.93
CA SER A 16 -36.94 -18.10 -32.24
C SER A 16 -38.00 -17.85 -33.33
N ARG A 17 -37.63 -17.16 -34.43
CA ARG A 17 -38.20 -17.41 -35.78
C ARG A 17 -37.12 -17.33 -36.86
N ARG A 18 -37.02 -18.45 -37.59
CA ARG A 18 -36.10 -18.76 -38.70
C ARG A 18 -36.58 -18.13 -40.01
N HIS A 19 -35.69 -18.17 -41.02
CA HIS A 19 -35.86 -17.88 -42.46
C HIS A 19 -35.60 -16.40 -42.82
N ILE A 20 -34.77 -16.02 -43.81
CA ILE A 20 -34.48 -16.61 -45.14
C ILE A 20 -33.03 -16.24 -45.56
N LEU A 21 -32.29 -17.21 -46.08
CA LEU A 21 -31.00 -17.03 -46.74
C LEU A 21 -31.16 -16.30 -48.08
N ARG A 22 -30.43 -15.20 -48.30
CA ARG A 22 -30.12 -14.67 -49.65
C ARG A 22 -28.64 -14.32 -49.75
N GLN A 23 -27.94 -15.24 -50.40
CA GLN A 23 -26.69 -15.18 -51.15
C GLN A 23 -25.89 -13.86 -51.13
N LEU A 24 -24.69 -13.90 -50.54
CA LEU A 24 -23.66 -12.87 -50.70
C LEU A 24 -22.70 -13.28 -51.83
N PRO A 25 -22.21 -12.32 -52.64
CA PRO A 25 -21.30 -12.60 -53.75
C PRO A 25 -19.95 -13.13 -53.26
N ARG A 26 -19.46 -14.15 -53.97
CA ARG A 26 -18.21 -14.87 -53.72
C ARG A 26 -17.02 -13.96 -54.04
N VAL A 27 -16.49 -13.25 -53.04
CA VAL A 27 -15.25 -12.46 -53.18
C VAL A 27 -14.07 -13.43 -53.31
N GLN A 28 -13.37 -13.36 -54.44
CA GLN A 28 -12.19 -14.16 -54.74
C GLN A 28 -11.04 -13.75 -53.82
N ALA A 29 -10.39 -14.73 -53.20
CA ALA A 29 -9.17 -14.53 -52.44
C ALA A 29 -8.02 -14.21 -53.40
N SER A 30 -7.56 -12.95 -53.42
CA SER A 30 -6.31 -12.56 -54.04
C SER A 30 -5.17 -12.65 -53.02
N ALA A 31 -4.05 -13.19 -53.49
CA ALA A 31 -2.88 -13.56 -52.72
C ALA A 31 -2.22 -12.36 -52.01
N PHE A 32 -2.00 -12.49 -50.69
CA PHE A 32 -1.08 -11.63 -49.96
C PHE A 32 0.35 -12.16 -50.13
N ALA A 33 1.10 -11.51 -51.02
CA ALA A 33 2.54 -11.67 -51.15
C ALA A 33 3.26 -10.57 -50.34
N GLY A 34 4.17 -10.99 -49.46
CA GLY A 34 5.38 -10.26 -49.12
C GLY A 34 5.29 -9.12 -48.10
N ALA A 35 5.78 -9.38 -46.89
CA ALA A 35 6.92 -8.67 -46.27
C ALA A 35 7.01 -9.05 -44.79
N THR A 36 7.96 -9.93 -44.43
CA THR A 36 8.32 -10.17 -43.04
C THR A 36 9.20 -9.02 -42.54
N ALA A 37 8.57 -7.98 -42.00
CA ALA A 37 9.26 -6.98 -41.21
C ALA A 37 9.74 -7.62 -39.90
N ARG A 38 10.99 -8.06 -39.86
CA ARG A 38 11.68 -8.39 -38.60
C ARG A 38 12.03 -7.08 -37.89
N THR A 39 11.12 -6.60 -37.04
CA THR A 39 11.45 -5.57 -36.04
C THR A 39 12.27 -6.24 -34.94
N ALA A 40 13.57 -6.01 -34.93
CA ALA A 40 14.42 -6.32 -33.79
C ALA A 40 14.00 -5.41 -32.63
N ALA A 41 13.21 -5.95 -31.70
CA ALA A 41 12.97 -5.31 -30.41
C ALA A 41 14.33 -5.18 -29.72
N LYS A 42 14.79 -3.95 -29.52
CA LYS A 42 15.94 -3.66 -28.67
C LYS A 42 15.52 -4.03 -27.24
N THR A 43 15.93 -5.20 -26.78
CA THR A 43 15.82 -5.59 -25.38
C THR A 43 16.78 -4.70 -24.60
N THR A 44 16.32 -3.52 -24.21
CA THR A 44 16.98 -2.77 -23.14
C THR A 44 16.86 -3.65 -21.91
N PRO A 45 17.95 -4.17 -21.32
CA PRO A 45 17.83 -4.81 -20.04
C PRO A 45 17.30 -3.75 -19.08
N LEU A 46 16.22 -4.06 -18.38
CA LEU A 46 15.84 -3.32 -17.18
C LEU A 46 16.97 -3.53 -16.19
N MET A 47 18.01 -2.69 -16.26
CA MET A 47 18.98 -2.54 -15.20
C MET A 47 18.23 -1.92 -14.03
N LEU A 48 17.55 -2.77 -13.26
CA LEU A 48 17.13 -2.45 -11.90
C LEU A 48 18.33 -2.63 -10.96
N SER A 49 19.50 -2.08 -11.32
CA SER A 49 20.52 -1.79 -10.32
C SER A 49 20.13 -0.45 -9.70
N ARG A 50 19.00 -0.45 -8.98
CA ARG A 50 18.84 0.55 -7.93
C ARG A 50 19.95 0.23 -6.96
N GLN A 51 21.02 1.01 -7.01
CA GLN A 51 22.11 0.91 -6.05
C GLN A 51 21.46 1.17 -4.69
N PHE A 52 21.09 0.11 -3.96
CA PHE A 52 20.68 0.26 -2.57
C PHE A 52 21.91 0.79 -1.85
N SER A 53 21.88 2.09 -1.51
CA SER A 53 22.98 2.73 -0.80
C SER A 53 23.21 1.94 0.49
N GLN A 54 24.37 1.31 0.60
CA GLN A 54 24.76 0.44 1.72
C GLN A 54 24.97 1.22 3.04
N HIS A 55 24.70 2.52 3.05
CA HIS A 55 24.88 3.38 4.21
C HIS A 55 23.55 4.00 4.60
N VAL A 56 22.80 3.23 5.37
CA VAL A 56 21.58 3.68 6.05
C VAL A 56 21.96 4.01 7.49
N SER A 57 21.53 5.17 7.98
CA SER A 57 21.81 5.63 9.34
C SER A 57 20.57 5.47 10.20
N VAL A 58 20.68 4.70 11.30
CA VAL A 58 19.61 4.61 12.29
C VAL A 58 19.58 5.91 13.10
N LYS A 59 18.48 6.66 12.98
CA LYS A 59 18.34 7.99 13.59
C LYS A 59 17.82 7.95 15.02
N GLN A 60 16.92 7.04 15.35
CA GLN A 60 16.24 6.98 16.65
C GLN A 60 16.05 5.53 17.09
N THR A 61 16.39 5.25 18.35
CA THR A 61 16.31 3.90 18.96
C THR A 61 15.58 3.91 20.30
N ASN A 62 15.05 5.07 20.70
CA ASN A 62 14.31 5.30 21.93
C ASN A 62 12.82 4.94 21.76
N LEU A 63 12.10 4.83 22.87
CA LEU A 63 10.65 4.63 22.87
C LEU A 63 9.95 5.93 22.43
N LEU A 64 8.89 5.83 21.63
CA LEU A 64 8.07 6.99 21.25
C LEU A 64 6.80 7.03 22.11
N ILE A 65 6.76 7.89 23.12
CA ILE A 65 5.63 8.02 24.05
C ILE A 65 5.19 9.49 24.10
N ASN A 66 3.88 9.74 23.98
CA ASN A 66 3.30 11.09 24.00
C ASN A 66 3.91 12.07 22.96
N GLY A 67 4.37 11.54 21.82
CA GLY A 67 5.00 12.35 20.75
C GLY A 67 6.47 12.68 20.99
N GLU A 68 7.11 12.12 22.02
CA GLU A 68 8.52 12.35 22.36
C GLU A 68 9.32 11.05 22.37
N PHE A 69 10.59 11.13 21.96
CA PHE A 69 11.53 10.03 22.07
C PHE A 69 12.14 9.99 23.47
N VAL A 70 11.83 8.96 24.24
CA VAL A 70 12.26 8.76 25.63
C VAL A 70 13.05 7.47 25.79
N PRO A 71 14.12 7.44 26.60
CA PRO A 71 14.80 6.19 26.91
C PRO A 71 13.87 5.27 27.71
N SER A 72 14.17 3.97 27.73
CA SER A 72 13.53 3.03 28.67
C SER A 72 13.70 3.52 30.11
N ILE A 73 12.64 3.47 30.93
CA ILE A 73 12.69 3.82 32.35
C ILE A 73 13.74 2.97 33.09
N THR A 74 13.92 1.72 32.67
CA THR A 74 14.95 0.83 33.24
C THR A 74 16.36 1.08 32.67
N GLY A 75 16.46 1.89 31.60
CA GLY A 75 17.69 2.14 30.85
C GLY A 75 18.20 0.93 30.06
N ARG A 76 17.44 -0.16 30.00
CA ARG A 76 17.83 -1.37 29.28
C ARG A 76 17.67 -1.19 27.78
N THR A 77 18.54 -1.87 27.04
CA THR A 77 18.52 -1.94 25.58
C THR A 77 18.76 -3.38 25.15
N PHE A 78 18.33 -3.72 23.94
CA PHE A 78 18.65 -4.99 23.29
C PHE A 78 19.27 -4.77 21.92
N GLU A 79 20.09 -5.73 21.49
CA GLU A 79 20.81 -5.67 20.22
C GLU A 79 19.89 -6.14 19.09
N THR A 80 19.86 -5.40 17.97
CA THR A 80 19.30 -5.90 16.71
C THR A 80 20.41 -6.24 15.72
N PHE A 81 20.16 -7.25 14.87
CA PHE A 81 21.17 -7.87 14.01
C PHE A 81 20.67 -7.93 12.58
N ASN A 82 21.57 -7.75 11.63
CA ASN A 82 21.28 -7.92 10.22
C ASN A 82 21.11 -9.43 9.91
N PRO A 83 19.95 -9.87 9.39
CA PRO A 83 19.70 -11.29 9.14
C PRO A 83 20.55 -11.88 8.00
N ALA A 84 21.14 -11.05 7.14
CA ALA A 84 21.99 -11.49 6.03
C ALA A 84 23.47 -11.66 6.42
N THR A 85 23.96 -10.90 7.40
CA THR A 85 25.38 -10.92 7.82
C THR A 85 25.60 -11.39 9.24
N GLU A 86 24.54 -11.50 10.05
CA GLU A 86 24.58 -11.72 11.50
C GLU A 86 25.34 -10.65 12.28
N GLU A 87 25.65 -9.51 11.65
CA GLU A 87 26.33 -8.40 12.29
C GLU A 87 25.34 -7.52 13.05
N LYS A 88 25.76 -7.02 14.22
CA LYS A 88 24.97 -6.10 15.03
C LYS A 88 24.75 -4.78 14.29
N ILE A 89 23.50 -4.33 14.23
CA ILE A 89 23.11 -3.03 13.65
C ILE A 89 23.22 -1.94 14.72
N VAL A 90 22.44 -2.05 15.79
CA VAL A 90 22.35 -1.02 16.86
C VAL A 90 21.71 -1.60 18.13
N ASP A 91 21.80 -0.85 19.23
CA ASP A 91 21.04 -1.07 20.46
C ASP A 91 19.72 -0.28 20.46
N VAL A 92 18.61 -0.96 20.75
CA VAL A 92 17.26 -0.38 20.81
C VAL A 92 16.73 -0.43 22.24
N ALA A 93 16.01 0.61 22.67
CA ALA A 93 15.43 0.69 24.01
C ALA A 93 14.49 -0.49 24.30
N GLU A 94 14.74 -1.18 25.42
CA GLU A 94 13.91 -2.29 25.88
C GLU A 94 12.80 -1.74 26.79
N GLY A 95 11.57 -1.65 26.27
CA GLY A 95 10.40 -1.23 27.05
C GLY A 95 10.02 -2.26 28.11
N GLY A 96 9.90 -1.81 29.37
CA GLY A 96 9.42 -2.60 30.50
C GLY A 96 7.97 -2.27 30.87
N THR A 97 7.47 -2.88 31.96
CA THR A 97 6.11 -2.66 32.47
C THR A 97 5.82 -1.18 32.75
N ALA A 98 6.76 -0.46 33.36
CA ALA A 98 6.58 0.96 33.66
C ALA A 98 6.46 1.83 32.39
N ASP A 99 7.20 1.47 31.33
CA ASP A 99 7.13 2.17 30.04
C ASP A 99 5.78 1.92 29.36
N ILE A 100 5.27 0.69 29.48
CA ILE A 100 3.93 0.31 29.00
C ILE A 100 2.86 1.09 29.74
N ASP A 101 2.95 1.19 31.08
CA ASP A 101 1.99 1.95 31.89
C ASP A 101 1.98 3.43 31.47
N ALA A 102 3.16 4.05 31.30
CA ALA A 102 3.28 5.42 30.82
C ALA A 102 2.69 5.61 29.40
N ALA A 103 2.91 4.66 28.49
CA ALA A 103 2.34 4.68 27.14
C ALA A 103 0.81 4.56 27.17
N VAL A 104 0.26 3.71 28.04
CA VAL A 104 -1.20 3.53 28.20
C VAL A 104 -1.84 4.78 28.79
N GLU A 105 -1.22 5.40 29.80
CA GLU A 105 -1.68 6.66 30.37
C GLU A 105 -1.69 7.78 29.31
N ALA A 106 -0.62 7.91 28.53
CA ALA A 106 -0.54 8.89 27.44
C ALA A 106 -1.60 8.64 26.36
N ALA A 107 -1.79 7.39 25.94
CA ALA A 107 -2.82 7.02 24.96
C ALA A 107 -4.23 7.31 25.49
N ARG A 108 -4.49 7.08 26.78
CA ARG A 108 -5.77 7.40 27.40
C ARG A 108 -6.01 8.90 27.49
N ALA A 109 -4.99 9.68 27.83
CA ALA A 109 -5.06 11.14 27.81
C ALA A 109 -5.36 11.67 26.40
N ALA A 110 -4.73 11.10 25.36
CA ALA A 110 -5.01 11.44 23.97
C ALA A 110 -6.46 11.09 23.58
N PHE A 111 -6.96 9.92 24.01
CA PHE A 111 -8.34 9.49 23.77
C PHE A 111 -9.37 10.38 24.48
N GLU A 112 -9.14 10.81 25.72
CA GLU A 112 -10.04 11.76 26.39
C GLU A 112 -9.85 13.21 25.90
N GLY A 113 -8.76 13.46 25.17
CA GLY A 113 -8.35 14.75 24.66
C GLY A 113 -8.82 15.08 23.23
N PRO A 114 -8.09 15.96 22.52
CA PRO A 114 -8.50 16.52 21.23
C PRO A 114 -8.74 15.47 20.13
N TRP A 115 -8.06 14.32 20.21
CA TRP A 115 -8.16 13.26 19.21
C TRP A 115 -9.58 12.70 19.07
N ARG A 116 -10.29 12.52 20.20
CA ARG A 116 -11.67 11.98 20.20
C ARG A 116 -12.69 12.94 19.62
N THR A 117 -12.49 14.25 19.82
CA THR A 117 -13.37 15.29 19.28
C THR A 117 -13.02 15.71 17.87
N MET A 118 -11.87 15.28 17.34
CA MET A 118 -11.42 15.57 15.98
C MET A 118 -12.43 15.03 14.95
N SER A 119 -12.66 15.76 13.87
CA SER A 119 -13.55 15.27 12.80
C SER A 119 -12.91 14.08 12.07
N ALA A 120 -13.75 13.24 11.45
CA ALA A 120 -13.24 12.14 10.63
C ALA A 120 -12.39 12.63 9.44
N GLY A 121 -12.76 13.79 8.86
CA GLY A 121 -12.02 14.40 7.77
C GLY A 121 -10.62 14.86 8.20
N ASP A 122 -10.50 15.52 9.35
CA ASP A 122 -9.21 15.98 9.87
C ASP A 122 -8.26 14.81 10.18
N ARG A 123 -8.79 13.70 10.74
CA ARG A 123 -8.00 12.47 10.90
C ARG A 123 -7.54 11.91 9.55
N GLY A 124 -8.40 11.94 8.54
CA GLY A 124 -8.04 11.55 7.17
C GLY A 124 -6.90 12.41 6.62
N ASN A 125 -6.96 13.72 6.81
CA ASN A 125 -5.89 14.64 6.39
C ASN A 125 -4.55 14.34 7.08
N LEU A 126 -4.57 13.97 8.36
CA LEU A 126 -3.36 13.55 9.08
C LEU A 126 -2.78 12.25 8.51
N MET A 127 -3.63 11.30 8.12
CA MET A 127 -3.17 10.06 7.47
C MET A 127 -2.58 10.31 6.08
N TYR A 128 -3.16 11.20 5.28
CA TYR A 128 -2.56 11.60 4.00
C TYR A 128 -1.22 12.28 4.18
N LYS A 129 -1.10 13.19 5.17
CA LYS A 129 0.19 13.80 5.49
C LYS A 129 1.24 12.76 5.90
N LEU A 130 0.86 11.73 6.65
CA LEU A 130 1.76 10.62 6.97
C LEU A 130 2.19 9.87 5.70
N ALA A 131 1.26 9.61 4.78
CA ALA A 131 1.59 8.96 3.50
C ALA A 131 2.56 9.81 2.67
N ASP A 132 2.34 11.12 2.56
CA ASP A 132 3.23 12.04 1.86
C ASP A 132 4.66 11.98 2.46
N LEU A 133 4.76 12.00 3.79
CA LEU A 133 6.06 11.90 4.48
C LEU A 133 6.74 10.53 4.27
N ILE A 134 5.97 9.44 4.17
CA ILE A 134 6.53 8.12 3.84
C ILE A 134 7.04 8.09 2.40
N GLU A 135 6.29 8.64 1.44
CA GLU A 135 6.68 8.71 0.04
C GLU A 135 7.95 9.56 -0.15
N GLU A 136 8.05 10.69 0.55
CA GLU A 136 9.24 11.54 0.56
C GLU A 136 10.51 10.82 1.06
N ASN A 137 10.35 9.84 1.96
CA ASN A 137 11.46 9.13 2.62
C ASN A 137 11.56 7.64 2.20
N ILE A 138 10.91 7.24 1.11
CA ILE A 138 10.75 5.83 0.71
C ILE A 138 12.08 5.10 0.50
N ASP A 139 13.11 5.80 0.03
CA ASP A 139 14.43 5.20 -0.24
C ASP A 139 15.18 4.87 1.05
N GLU A 140 15.08 5.74 2.05
CA GLU A 140 15.66 5.53 3.37
C GLU A 140 14.93 4.42 4.11
N LEU A 141 13.59 4.48 4.12
CA LEU A 141 12.74 3.48 4.78
C LEU A 141 12.94 2.09 4.15
N ALA A 142 12.91 1.97 2.82
CA ALA A 142 13.12 0.70 2.14
C ALA A 142 14.50 0.08 2.41
N ALA A 143 15.52 0.91 2.63
CA ALA A 143 16.85 0.44 2.94
C ALA A 143 17.00 0.07 4.43
N LEU A 144 16.30 0.75 5.35
CA LEU A 144 16.18 0.35 6.76
C LEU A 144 15.47 -1.01 6.90
N GLU A 145 14.32 -1.17 6.24
CA GLU A 145 13.52 -2.41 6.28
C GLU A 145 14.23 -3.60 5.62
N ALA A 146 15.20 -3.36 4.74
CA ALA A 146 16.03 -4.43 4.16
C ALA A 146 17.24 -4.77 5.02
N LEU A 147 17.61 -3.91 5.97
CA LEU A 147 18.76 -4.07 6.85
C LEU A 147 18.42 -4.89 8.10
N ASP A 148 17.23 -4.70 8.67
CA ASP A 148 16.69 -5.36 9.87
C ASP A 148 15.84 -6.60 9.51
#